data_AF-A0A9E3NZ37-F1
#
_entry.id   AF-A0A9E3NZ37-F1
#
_cell.length_a   1.000
_cell.length_b   1.000
_cell.length_c   1.000
_cell.angle_alpha   90.00
_cell.angle_beta   90.00
_cell.angle_gamma   90.00
#
_symmetry.space_group_name_H-M   'P 1'
#
loop_
_entity.id
_entity.type
_entity.pdbx_description
1 polymer ?
#
loop_
_entity_poly.entity_id
_entity_poly.type
_entity_poly.pdbx_seq_one_letter_code
_entity_poly.pdbx_strand_id
1 'polypeptide(L)'
;MRRSWLVSFFIVAASSVACTALLGDFTVGNGEGPGGCDATQKTCSGACVSKEDPNVGCATDGCSPCAPTVNGAPACKAGACSFTCSEGFSDCDGDPRTGCEAKTSTDVSNCGACGTVCGSANTDTPTKCVTGKCEFACKTGFAHCGAEADTGCETNLQTNALHCGACGHSCLGGECAGGKCQPFQLASATRPSGVGVDNTHVYYTFPSVPAIQRVQRDGKCTPAAPCPQDFAGGAVGDPLTSIRGPSAVVSDGSFVWWTNQASGNLGRRAAALPPGAINNFGPAQSTLPGYIVLGGGKIWWTSGFGNIDPAPHVRKADLDGSNVTTVASYATPVATFAGFGQIAADAANIYWASEKSGVFHAAFTDPPCVEGSTCKQYGSVSGPFGIAVDATYVYWTEPASGTVKRAPKAGGQSIPIATGQDNPRGIAVLDTFVYWANTGTGAVSGASIRRAPQVAAVCDGAGCELVAPVPEPDALIAADDGIYWTDNSVAGGVYRLAK
;
A
#
# COMPACT_ATOMS: atom_id res chain seq x y z
N MET A 1 -26.09 -32.36 -20.23
CA MET A 1 -25.21 -33.02 -21.22
C MET A 1 -23.78 -32.89 -20.72
N ARG A 2 -23.20 -33.95 -20.15
CA ARG A 2 -21.83 -33.97 -19.60
C ARG A 2 -20.87 -34.44 -20.69
N ARG A 3 -19.74 -33.74 -20.91
CA ARG A 3 -18.62 -34.19 -21.76
C ARG A 3 -17.36 -34.31 -20.89
N SER A 4 -16.91 -35.54 -20.69
CA SER A 4 -15.68 -35.91 -19.97
C SER A 4 -14.46 -35.82 -20.89
N TRP A 5 -13.33 -35.35 -20.35
CA TRP A 5 -11.99 -35.48 -20.95
C TRP A 5 -11.18 -36.47 -20.12
N LEU A 6 -10.63 -37.49 -20.79
CA LEU A 6 -9.88 -38.60 -20.20
C LEU A 6 -8.37 -38.37 -20.40
N VAL A 7 -7.62 -38.50 -19.31
CA VAL A 7 -6.15 -38.51 -19.25
C VAL A 7 -5.69 -39.96 -19.38
N SER A 8 -4.77 -40.26 -20.30
CA SER A 8 -4.22 -41.61 -20.50
C SER A 8 -2.79 -41.72 -19.96
N PHE A 9 -2.59 -42.63 -19.02
CA PHE A 9 -1.30 -43.12 -18.52
C PHE A 9 -0.81 -44.27 -19.40
N PHE A 10 0.49 -44.28 -19.75
CA PHE A 10 1.15 -45.44 -20.37
C PHE A 10 2.10 -46.09 -19.36
N ILE A 11 1.78 -47.33 -18.97
CA ILE A 11 2.68 -48.30 -18.33
C ILE A 11 2.73 -49.49 -19.28
N VAL A 12 3.93 -49.89 -19.72
CA VAL A 12 4.14 -51.07 -20.58
C VAL A 12 4.67 -52.21 -19.71
N ALA A 13 3.91 -53.31 -19.67
CA ALA A 13 4.34 -54.61 -19.16
C ALA A 13 4.43 -55.60 -20.32
N ALA A 14 5.43 -56.47 -20.25
CA ALA A 14 5.81 -57.43 -21.28
C ALA A 14 4.95 -58.71 -21.27
N SER A 15 4.75 -59.29 -22.46
CA SER A 15 4.43 -60.72 -22.62
C SER A 15 4.81 -61.21 -24.02
N SER A 16 5.18 -62.48 -24.07
CA SER A 16 5.99 -63.21 -25.05
C SER A 16 5.23 -63.88 -26.22
N VAL A 17 5.95 -64.12 -27.32
CA VAL A 17 6.14 -65.39 -28.10
C VAL A 17 6.06 -65.21 -29.63
N ALA A 18 7.22 -65.52 -30.24
CA ALA A 18 7.58 -66.13 -31.54
C ALA A 18 6.91 -65.70 -32.86
N CYS A 19 7.78 -65.34 -33.82
CA CYS A 19 7.74 -65.95 -35.16
C CYS A 19 9.14 -65.99 -35.80
N THR A 20 9.35 -67.06 -36.55
CA THR A 20 10.52 -67.61 -37.25
C THR A 20 11.26 -66.70 -38.24
N ALA A 21 12.59 -66.86 -38.36
CA ALA A 21 13.30 -66.76 -39.63
C ALA A 21 14.64 -67.53 -39.63
N LEU A 22 14.69 -68.47 -40.58
CA LEU A 22 15.80 -69.02 -41.38
C LEU A 22 17.24 -69.11 -40.85
N LEU A 23 17.70 -70.35 -40.90
CA LEU A 23 19.08 -70.82 -40.82
C LEU A 23 19.96 -70.17 -41.90
N GLY A 24 20.99 -69.45 -41.44
CA GLY A 24 22.18 -69.11 -42.21
C GLY A 24 23.38 -69.22 -41.28
N ASP A 25 24.30 -70.11 -41.61
CA ASP A 25 25.56 -70.33 -40.89
C ASP A 25 26.29 -69.01 -40.64
N PHE A 26 26.47 -68.66 -39.36
CA PHE A 26 27.48 -67.70 -38.95
C PHE A 26 28.22 -68.29 -37.76
N THR A 27 29.48 -68.65 -38.00
CA THR A 27 30.41 -69.11 -36.98
C THR A 27 30.48 -68.06 -35.87
N VAL A 28 30.20 -68.49 -34.64
CA VAL A 28 30.49 -67.72 -33.43
C VAL A 28 32.01 -67.61 -33.33
N GLY A 29 32.56 -66.58 -33.95
CA GLY A 29 33.83 -66.03 -33.50
C GLY A 29 33.56 -65.42 -32.14
N ASN A 30 34.08 -66.04 -31.09
CA ASN A 30 34.30 -65.33 -29.83
C ASN A 30 35.00 -64.04 -30.20
N GLY A 31 34.34 -62.90 -29.97
CA GLY A 31 34.88 -61.57 -30.21
C GLY A 31 35.97 -61.26 -29.20
N GLU A 32 37.04 -62.06 -29.21
CA GLU A 32 38.32 -61.72 -28.64
C GLU A 32 38.93 -60.67 -29.56
N GLY A 33 38.74 -59.40 -29.20
CA GLY A 33 39.67 -58.36 -29.65
C GLY A 33 41.10 -58.73 -29.24
N PRO A 34 42.13 -58.17 -29.88
CA PRO A 34 43.51 -58.58 -29.63
C PRO A 34 43.88 -58.29 -28.17
N GLY A 35 43.83 -59.34 -27.34
CA GLY A 35 44.04 -59.27 -25.89
C GLY A 35 42.80 -59.58 -25.04
N GLY A 36 42.22 -60.79 -25.16
CA GLY A 36 41.55 -61.56 -24.09
C GLY A 36 40.41 -60.96 -23.24
N CYS A 37 40.03 -59.70 -23.41
CA CYS A 37 39.03 -58.99 -22.61
C CYS A 37 37.76 -58.70 -23.42
N ASP A 38 36.63 -58.50 -22.74
CA ASP A 38 35.36 -58.19 -23.39
C ASP A 38 35.35 -56.80 -24.05
N ALA A 39 34.33 -56.51 -24.87
CA ALA A 39 34.23 -55.26 -25.61
C ALA A 39 34.17 -53.99 -24.72
N THR A 40 33.78 -54.11 -23.44
CA THR A 40 33.72 -53.02 -22.45
C THR A 40 34.99 -52.91 -21.60
N GLN A 41 35.93 -53.84 -21.78
CA GLN A 41 37.16 -53.95 -21.01
C GLN A 41 38.40 -53.77 -21.88
N LYS A 42 39.53 -53.52 -21.21
CA LYS A 42 40.86 -53.44 -21.81
C LYS A 42 41.87 -54.19 -20.95
N THR A 43 42.98 -54.59 -21.55
CA THR A 43 44.06 -55.25 -20.82
C THR A 43 44.98 -54.21 -20.20
N CYS A 44 45.02 -54.14 -18.87
CA CYS A 44 45.98 -53.33 -18.12
C CYS A 44 46.80 -54.24 -17.20
N SER A 45 48.12 -54.26 -17.37
CA SER A 45 49.04 -55.10 -16.60
C SER A 45 48.65 -56.60 -16.58
N GLY A 46 48.09 -57.11 -17.67
CA GLY A 46 47.67 -58.51 -17.82
C GLY A 46 46.31 -58.87 -17.20
N ALA A 47 45.58 -57.89 -16.65
CA ALA A 47 44.22 -58.07 -16.15
C ALA A 47 43.21 -57.31 -17.02
N CYS A 48 42.00 -57.86 -17.17
CA CYS A 48 40.89 -57.17 -17.82
C CYS A 48 40.26 -56.18 -16.85
N VAL A 49 40.27 -54.90 -17.23
CA VAL A 49 39.71 -53.80 -16.44
C VAL A 49 38.70 -53.00 -17.28
N SER A 50 37.73 -52.36 -16.64
CA SER A 50 36.71 -51.58 -17.36
C SER A 50 37.33 -50.41 -18.13
N LYS A 51 36.84 -50.16 -19.35
CA LYS A 51 37.16 -48.94 -20.12
C LYS A 51 36.60 -47.67 -19.47
N GLU A 52 35.67 -47.80 -18.53
CA GLU A 52 35.05 -46.71 -17.78
C GLU A 52 35.61 -46.54 -16.36
N ASP A 53 36.64 -47.29 -15.96
CA ASP A 53 37.26 -47.13 -14.64
C ASP A 53 38.39 -46.07 -14.67
N PRO A 54 38.17 -44.88 -14.05
CA PRO A 54 39.14 -43.80 -14.07
C PRO A 54 40.45 -44.12 -13.30
N ASN A 55 40.45 -45.10 -12.40
CA ASN A 55 41.65 -45.51 -11.66
C ASN A 55 42.66 -46.27 -12.52
N VAL A 56 42.23 -46.74 -13.69
CA VAL A 56 43.03 -47.47 -14.69
C VAL A 56 42.97 -46.80 -16.06
N GLY A 57 42.50 -45.54 -16.10
CA GLY A 57 42.43 -44.69 -17.29
C GLY A 57 41.17 -44.86 -18.14
N CYS A 58 40.84 -43.86 -18.95
CA CYS A 58 39.61 -43.86 -19.76
C CYS A 58 39.84 -44.11 -21.26
N ALA A 59 41.09 -44.10 -21.72
CA ALA A 59 41.41 -44.34 -23.13
C ALA A 59 41.15 -45.81 -23.53
N THR A 60 40.81 -46.04 -24.80
CA THR A 60 40.50 -47.37 -25.36
C THR A 60 41.64 -48.36 -25.18
N ASP A 61 42.89 -47.91 -25.33
CA ASP A 61 44.09 -48.76 -25.27
C ASP A 61 45.13 -48.26 -24.24
N GLY A 62 44.80 -47.23 -23.46
CA GLY A 62 45.71 -46.60 -22.51
C GLY A 62 45.35 -46.91 -21.06
N CYS A 63 46.33 -47.32 -20.26
CA CYS A 63 46.15 -47.72 -18.85
C CYS A 63 46.64 -46.67 -17.83
N SER A 64 46.87 -45.43 -18.26
CA SER A 64 47.24 -44.35 -17.34
C SER A 64 46.02 -43.94 -16.51
N PRO A 65 46.08 -44.05 -15.17
CA PRO A 65 45.05 -43.52 -14.29
C PRO A 65 44.79 -42.05 -14.59
N CYS A 66 43.53 -41.62 -14.45
CA CYS A 66 43.24 -40.19 -14.49
C CYS A 66 43.99 -39.49 -13.36
N ALA A 67 44.53 -38.30 -13.64
CA ALA A 67 45.28 -37.54 -12.65
C ALA A 67 44.39 -37.27 -11.41
N PRO A 68 44.97 -37.28 -10.20
CA PRO A 68 44.22 -36.95 -8.99
C PRO A 68 43.71 -35.51 -9.09
N THR A 69 42.40 -35.32 -8.95
CA THR A 69 41.76 -34.01 -8.94
C THR A 69 41.56 -33.52 -7.51
N VAL A 70 42.09 -32.34 -7.17
CA VAL A 70 41.89 -31.72 -5.86
C VAL A 70 40.40 -31.43 -5.67
N ASN A 71 39.81 -31.92 -4.57
CA ASN A 71 38.38 -31.81 -4.22
C ASN A 71 37.40 -32.29 -5.32
N GLY A 72 37.83 -33.18 -6.21
CA GLY A 72 37.00 -33.76 -7.28
C GLY A 72 37.15 -35.28 -7.36
N ALA A 73 36.13 -35.95 -7.89
CA ALA A 73 36.19 -37.37 -8.23
C ALA A 73 36.46 -37.53 -9.74
N PRO A 74 37.50 -38.29 -10.14
CA PRO A 74 37.75 -38.57 -11.54
C PRO A 74 36.65 -39.46 -12.12
N ALA A 75 36.32 -39.28 -13.39
CA ALA A 75 35.27 -39.99 -14.10
C ALA A 75 35.64 -40.18 -15.57
N CYS A 76 35.12 -41.21 -16.22
CA CYS A 76 35.28 -41.39 -17.66
C CYS A 76 34.10 -40.80 -18.43
N LYS A 77 34.37 -39.92 -19.40
CA LYS A 77 33.35 -39.37 -20.30
C LYS A 77 33.84 -39.45 -21.73
N ALA A 78 33.13 -40.22 -22.56
CA ALA A 78 33.44 -40.43 -23.98
C ALA A 78 34.90 -40.88 -24.25
N GLY A 79 35.43 -41.78 -23.44
CA GLY A 79 36.79 -42.32 -23.61
C GLY A 79 37.92 -41.38 -23.17
N ALA A 80 37.60 -40.27 -22.49
CA ALA A 80 38.57 -39.34 -21.92
C ALA A 80 38.37 -39.20 -20.40
N CYS A 81 39.47 -38.87 -19.70
CA CYS A 81 39.40 -38.48 -18.30
C CYS A 81 38.61 -37.18 -18.17
N SER A 82 37.66 -37.19 -17.23
CA SER A 82 36.86 -36.06 -16.78
C SER A 82 36.82 -36.08 -15.26
N PHE A 83 36.21 -35.09 -14.63
CA PHE A 83 36.01 -35.08 -13.19
C PHE A 83 34.68 -34.42 -12.83
N THR A 84 34.20 -34.72 -11.63
CA THR A 84 33.04 -34.06 -11.02
C THR A 84 33.49 -33.48 -9.68
N CYS A 85 33.22 -32.20 -9.46
CA CYS A 85 33.55 -31.57 -8.18
C CYS A 85 32.75 -32.17 -7.04
N SER A 86 33.42 -32.33 -5.90
CA SER A 86 32.74 -32.69 -4.65
C SER A 86 31.74 -31.60 -4.29
N GLU A 87 30.70 -31.96 -3.53
CA GLU A 87 29.69 -31.01 -3.09
C GLU A 87 30.34 -29.78 -2.42
N GLY A 88 29.93 -28.58 -2.84
CA GLY A 88 30.46 -27.32 -2.32
C GLY A 88 31.84 -26.90 -2.85
N PHE A 89 32.28 -27.49 -3.96
CA PHE A 89 33.46 -27.07 -4.73
C PHE A 89 33.14 -26.81 -6.21
N SER A 90 33.93 -25.98 -6.87
CA SER A 90 33.84 -25.72 -8.31
C SER A 90 35.22 -25.50 -8.92
N ASP A 91 35.31 -25.80 -10.22
CA ASP A 91 36.45 -25.51 -11.09
C ASP A 91 36.20 -24.15 -11.76
N CYS A 92 36.98 -23.14 -11.41
CA CYS A 92 36.80 -21.76 -11.85
C CYS A 92 37.80 -21.33 -12.92
N ASP A 93 38.96 -21.99 -13.02
CA ASP A 93 39.98 -21.71 -14.02
C ASP A 93 39.93 -22.67 -15.24
N GLY A 94 39.16 -23.76 -15.13
CA GLY A 94 39.00 -24.77 -16.18
C GLY A 94 40.23 -25.66 -16.36
N ASP A 95 41.23 -25.57 -15.47
CA ASP A 95 42.46 -26.34 -15.57
C ASP A 95 42.30 -27.69 -14.86
N PRO A 96 42.24 -28.80 -15.62
CA PRO A 96 42.06 -30.14 -15.04
C PRO A 96 43.21 -30.57 -14.13
N ARG A 97 44.33 -29.83 -14.09
CA ARG A 97 45.49 -30.11 -13.23
C ARG A 97 45.32 -29.57 -11.81
N THR A 98 44.57 -28.49 -11.63
CA THR A 98 44.30 -27.85 -10.33
C THR A 98 42.96 -28.30 -9.74
N GLY A 99 42.04 -28.80 -10.57
CA GLY A 99 40.84 -29.52 -10.12
C GLY A 99 39.70 -28.59 -9.70
N CYS A 100 39.09 -28.84 -8.53
CA CYS A 100 38.00 -28.03 -7.99
C CYS A 100 38.53 -27.16 -6.84
N GLU A 101 39.18 -26.07 -7.22
CA GLU A 101 39.98 -25.19 -6.39
C GLU A 101 39.15 -24.21 -5.57
N ALA A 102 37.94 -23.87 -6.01
CA ALA A 102 37.09 -22.91 -5.32
C ALA A 102 36.10 -23.59 -4.36
N LYS A 103 36.17 -23.24 -3.08
CA LYS A 103 35.26 -23.78 -2.05
C LYS A 103 33.96 -22.98 -1.99
N THR A 104 33.02 -23.29 -2.89
CA THR A 104 31.76 -22.55 -3.00
C THR A 104 30.83 -22.64 -1.80
N SER A 105 31.04 -23.60 -0.91
CA SER A 105 30.22 -23.76 0.30
C SER A 105 30.55 -22.77 1.42
N THR A 106 31.80 -22.28 1.52
CA THR A 106 32.26 -21.48 2.67
C THR A 106 33.25 -20.36 2.32
N ASP A 107 33.76 -20.30 1.10
CA ASP A 107 34.62 -19.20 0.67
C ASP A 107 33.77 -17.97 0.32
N VAL A 108 34.03 -16.87 1.01
CA VAL A 108 33.36 -15.59 0.80
C VAL A 108 33.67 -14.97 -0.56
N SER A 109 34.69 -15.45 -1.27
CA SER A 109 35.07 -14.93 -2.59
C SER A 109 34.54 -15.78 -3.75
N ASN A 110 33.93 -16.93 -3.45
CA ASN A 110 33.39 -17.89 -4.42
C ASN A 110 32.05 -18.48 -3.95
N CYS A 111 31.26 -17.74 -3.18
CA CYS A 111 30.12 -18.27 -2.45
C CYS A 111 28.99 -18.69 -3.39
N GLY A 112 28.66 -19.98 -3.42
CA GLY A 112 27.65 -20.54 -4.32
C GLY A 112 28.12 -20.73 -5.77
N ALA A 113 29.01 -19.88 -6.27
CA ALA A 113 29.63 -20.00 -7.60
C ALA A 113 30.99 -19.29 -7.69
N CYS A 114 31.76 -19.65 -8.71
CA CYS A 114 33.03 -19.02 -9.05
C CYS A 114 32.91 -17.49 -9.18
N GLY A 115 33.73 -16.75 -8.44
CA GLY A 115 33.77 -15.28 -8.46
C GLY A 115 32.60 -14.58 -7.77
N THR A 116 31.69 -15.32 -7.13
CA THR A 116 30.62 -14.72 -6.31
C THR A 116 31.18 -14.26 -4.97
N VAL A 117 31.52 -12.98 -4.88
CA VAL A 117 32.05 -12.36 -3.67
C VAL A 117 30.90 -11.85 -2.79
N CYS A 118 30.85 -12.27 -1.53
CA CYS A 118 29.92 -11.74 -0.55
C CYS A 118 30.28 -10.31 -0.18
N GLY A 119 29.51 -9.35 -0.69
CA GLY A 119 29.69 -7.93 -0.49
C GLY A 119 29.47 -7.50 0.95
N SER A 120 30.31 -6.58 1.42
CA SER A 120 30.39 -6.15 2.83
C SER A 120 29.86 -4.73 3.07
N ALA A 121 29.20 -4.13 2.07
CA ALA A 121 28.69 -2.77 2.17
C ALA A 121 27.71 -2.63 3.35
N ASN A 122 28.00 -1.68 4.24
CA ASN A 122 27.19 -1.37 5.42
C ASN A 122 26.81 -2.57 6.31
N THR A 123 27.70 -3.56 6.43
CA THR A 123 27.54 -4.72 7.32
C THR A 123 28.24 -4.49 8.67
N ASP A 124 27.69 -5.06 9.76
CA ASP A 124 28.23 -4.98 11.13
C ASP A 124 29.30 -6.06 11.41
N THR A 125 29.28 -7.16 10.68
CA THR A 125 30.24 -8.27 10.78
C THR A 125 30.86 -8.56 9.43
N PRO A 126 32.05 -9.18 9.39
CA PRO A 126 32.54 -9.78 8.15
C PRO A 126 31.46 -10.69 7.56
N THR A 127 31.24 -10.57 6.26
CA THR A 127 30.32 -11.44 5.52
C THR A 127 30.76 -12.89 5.63
N LYS A 128 29.81 -13.80 5.69
CA LYS A 128 30.06 -15.25 5.74
C LYS A 128 29.48 -15.90 4.52
N CYS A 129 30.11 -16.96 4.07
CA CYS A 129 29.50 -17.90 3.14
C CYS A 129 29.08 -19.14 3.92
N VAL A 130 27.78 -19.42 3.95
CA VAL A 130 27.22 -20.57 4.65
C VAL A 130 26.38 -21.35 3.66
N THR A 131 26.78 -22.59 3.38
CA THR A 131 26.10 -23.48 2.41
C THR A 131 25.93 -22.84 1.03
N GLY A 132 26.92 -22.07 0.58
CA GLY A 132 26.91 -21.40 -0.71
C GLY A 132 25.97 -20.19 -0.80
N LYS A 133 25.59 -19.60 0.34
CA LYS A 133 24.85 -18.34 0.42
C LYS A 133 25.60 -17.33 1.25
N CYS A 134 25.60 -16.08 0.80
CA CYS A 134 26.14 -14.99 1.59
C CYS A 134 25.22 -14.65 2.75
N GLU A 135 25.78 -14.64 3.96
CA GLU A 135 25.13 -14.23 5.19
C GLU A 135 25.82 -12.99 5.75
N PHE A 136 25.03 -11.98 6.09
CA PHE A 136 25.51 -10.74 6.68
C PHE A 136 24.45 -10.10 7.58
N ALA A 137 24.91 -9.28 8.54
CA ALA A 137 24.06 -8.45 9.37
C ALA A 137 24.26 -6.98 8.98
N CYS A 138 23.16 -6.27 8.74
CA CYS A 138 23.21 -4.87 8.34
C CYS A 138 23.42 -3.94 9.54
N LYS A 139 24.22 -2.90 9.33
CA LYS A 139 24.28 -1.74 10.22
C LYS A 139 22.88 -1.19 10.45
N THR A 140 22.65 -0.66 11.65
CA THR A 140 21.39 0.03 11.97
C THR A 140 21.08 1.09 10.90
N GLY A 141 19.85 1.04 10.35
CA GLY A 141 19.41 1.97 9.30
C GLY A 141 19.74 1.54 7.87
N PHE A 142 20.37 0.38 7.66
CA PHE A 142 20.60 -0.20 6.33
C PHE A 142 19.90 -1.55 6.18
N ALA A 143 19.56 -1.90 4.94
CA ALA A 143 19.04 -3.21 4.61
C ALA A 143 19.45 -3.64 3.19
N HIS A 144 19.33 -4.93 2.93
CA HIS A 144 19.40 -5.52 1.60
C HIS A 144 17.98 -5.62 1.06
N CYS A 145 17.61 -4.72 0.15
CA CYS A 145 16.24 -4.58 -0.34
C CYS A 145 16.06 -4.98 -1.80
N GLY A 146 17.15 -5.24 -2.52
CA GLY A 146 17.15 -5.69 -3.90
C GLY A 146 17.39 -7.20 -4.05
N ALA A 147 17.31 -7.67 -5.30
CA ALA A 147 17.70 -9.02 -5.71
C ALA A 147 19.11 -9.07 -6.35
N GLU A 148 19.82 -7.93 -6.37
CA GLU A 148 21.16 -7.85 -6.95
C GLU A 148 22.14 -8.63 -6.09
N ALA A 149 22.93 -9.49 -6.75
CA ALA A 149 23.82 -10.48 -6.16
C ALA A 149 24.57 -9.96 -4.93
N ASP A 150 24.18 -10.39 -3.73
CA ASP A 150 24.92 -10.40 -2.46
C ASP A 150 25.89 -9.21 -2.20
N THR A 151 25.59 -7.99 -2.66
CA THR A 151 26.51 -6.83 -2.53
C THR A 151 26.56 -6.24 -1.10
N GLY A 152 25.75 -6.77 -0.19
CA GLY A 152 25.66 -6.36 1.22
C GLY A 152 24.36 -5.64 1.52
N CYS A 153 24.41 -4.61 2.38
CA CYS A 153 23.26 -3.82 2.81
C CYS A 153 23.25 -2.45 2.10
N GLU A 154 22.93 -2.47 0.81
CA GLU A 154 23.07 -1.34 -0.10
C GLU A 154 22.03 -0.23 0.14
N THR A 155 20.91 -0.57 0.76
CA THR A 155 19.78 0.36 0.88
C THR A 155 19.80 1.09 2.22
N ASN A 156 19.96 2.42 2.15
CA ASN A 156 19.85 3.29 3.33
C ASN A 156 18.37 3.57 3.66
N LEU A 157 17.86 2.93 4.71
CA LEU A 157 16.47 3.08 5.17
C LEU A 157 16.19 4.46 5.79
N GLN A 158 17.20 5.27 6.08
CA GLN A 158 17.03 6.57 6.72
C GLN A 158 16.74 7.70 5.73
N THR A 159 17.13 7.52 4.46
CA THR A 159 17.07 8.57 3.43
C THR A 159 16.51 8.10 2.09
N ASN A 160 16.41 6.79 1.85
CA ASN A 160 15.84 6.28 0.60
C ASN A 160 14.31 6.36 0.64
N ALA A 161 13.74 7.27 -0.15
CA ALA A 161 12.29 7.48 -0.26
C ALA A 161 11.50 6.28 -0.81
N LEU A 162 12.14 5.28 -1.42
CA LEU A 162 11.48 4.04 -1.87
C LEU A 162 11.56 2.91 -0.84
N HIS A 163 12.39 3.06 0.19
CA HIS A 163 12.65 2.05 1.23
C HIS A 163 12.75 2.71 2.62
N CYS A 164 11.87 3.67 2.91
CA CYS A 164 12.01 4.52 4.09
C CYS A 164 11.60 3.76 5.35
N GLY A 165 12.54 3.54 6.27
CA GLY A 165 12.33 2.76 7.49
C GLY A 165 12.26 1.24 7.29
N ALA A 166 11.86 0.76 6.11
CA ALA A 166 11.83 -0.65 5.74
C ALA A 166 11.93 -0.86 4.22
N CYS A 167 12.38 -2.05 3.80
CA CYS A 167 12.44 -2.40 2.37
C CYS A 167 11.05 -2.33 1.71
N GLY A 168 10.96 -1.67 0.55
CA GLY A 168 9.72 -1.51 -0.21
C GLY A 168 8.76 -0.47 0.36
N HIS A 169 9.14 0.22 1.44
CA HIS A 169 8.32 1.26 2.06
C HIS A 169 8.49 2.60 1.33
N SER A 170 7.71 2.81 0.27
CA SER A 170 7.76 4.04 -0.51
C SER A 170 7.03 5.19 0.19
N CYS A 171 7.67 6.36 0.25
CA CYS A 171 7.04 7.63 0.63
C CYS A 171 6.17 8.25 -0.48
N LEU A 172 6.00 7.52 -1.60
CA LEU A 172 5.10 7.83 -2.71
C LEU A 172 5.34 9.21 -3.37
N GLY A 173 6.55 9.76 -3.25
CA GLY A 173 6.90 11.11 -3.72
C GLY A 173 7.36 12.07 -2.61
N GLY A 174 7.08 11.74 -1.34
CA GLY A 174 7.65 12.45 -0.20
C GLY A 174 9.11 12.06 0.07
N GLU A 175 9.81 12.92 0.80
CA GLU A 175 11.18 12.65 1.24
C GLU A 175 11.20 11.65 2.40
N CYS A 176 12.30 10.91 2.52
CA CYS A 176 12.58 10.10 3.69
C CYS A 176 13.60 10.82 4.58
N ALA A 177 13.24 11.07 5.84
CA ALA A 177 14.14 11.66 6.82
C ALA A 177 14.08 10.87 8.13
N GLY A 178 15.22 10.36 8.58
CA GLY A 178 15.30 9.57 9.81
C GLY A 178 14.45 8.30 9.76
N GLY A 179 14.29 7.72 8.56
CA GLY A 179 13.47 6.52 8.34
C GLY A 179 11.96 6.75 8.46
N LYS A 180 11.53 8.02 8.39
CA LYS A 180 10.12 8.40 8.38
C LYS A 180 9.81 9.23 7.13
N CYS A 181 8.71 8.89 6.49
CA CYS A 181 8.21 9.69 5.37
C CYS A 181 7.83 11.08 5.86
N GLN A 182 8.15 12.09 5.05
CA GLN A 182 7.83 13.48 5.31
C GLN A 182 6.60 13.92 4.53
N PRO A 183 5.84 14.91 5.05
CA PRO A 183 4.80 15.59 4.30
C PRO A 183 5.28 16.07 2.92
N PHE A 184 4.42 15.92 1.91
CA PHE A 184 4.70 16.32 0.53
C PHE A 184 3.53 17.10 -0.05
N GLN A 185 3.81 18.21 -0.75
CA GLN A 185 2.80 19.00 -1.44
C GLN A 185 2.48 18.37 -2.79
N LEU A 186 1.25 17.86 -2.95
CA LEU A 186 0.77 17.26 -4.19
C LEU A 186 0.37 18.30 -5.23
N ALA A 187 -0.20 19.43 -4.78
CA ALA A 187 -0.63 20.50 -5.64
C ALA A 187 -0.52 21.86 -4.93
N SER A 188 -0.01 22.86 -5.65
CA SER A 188 -0.15 24.26 -5.26
C SER A 188 -1.56 24.74 -5.60
N ALA A 189 -2.29 25.22 -4.60
CA ALA A 189 -3.65 25.71 -4.77
C ALA A 189 -3.89 26.88 -3.81
N THR A 190 -4.48 27.96 -4.31
CA THR A 190 -4.79 29.13 -3.48
C THR A 190 -6.13 28.92 -2.80
N ARG A 191 -6.11 28.82 -1.47
CA ARG A 191 -7.31 28.64 -0.62
C ARG A 191 -8.19 27.43 -0.97
N PRO A 192 -7.63 26.22 -1.13
CA PRO A 192 -8.41 25.00 -1.22
C PRO A 192 -9.14 24.73 0.11
N SER A 193 -10.32 24.11 0.05
CA SER A 193 -11.09 23.77 1.26
C SER A 193 -11.25 22.27 1.44
N GLY A 194 -12.07 21.62 0.60
CA GLY A 194 -12.28 20.17 0.70
C GLY A 194 -11.20 19.36 -0.01
N VAL A 195 -11.02 18.13 0.47
CA VAL A 195 -10.21 17.09 -0.19
C VAL A 195 -10.98 15.78 -0.19
N GLY A 196 -10.86 15.03 -1.28
CA GLY A 196 -11.39 13.68 -1.47
C GLY A 196 -10.40 12.87 -2.29
N VAL A 197 -10.43 11.54 -2.16
CA VAL A 197 -9.44 10.67 -2.82
C VAL A 197 -10.12 9.41 -3.33
N ASP A 198 -9.67 8.94 -4.49
CA ASP A 198 -9.94 7.60 -5.00
C ASP A 198 -8.63 6.84 -5.26
N ASN A 199 -8.71 5.67 -5.88
CA ASN A 199 -7.55 4.82 -6.14
C ASN A 199 -6.47 5.47 -7.02
N THR A 200 -6.81 6.54 -7.75
CA THR A 200 -5.96 7.16 -8.78
C THR A 200 -5.71 8.65 -8.57
N HIS A 201 -6.68 9.38 -8.01
CA HIS A 201 -6.63 10.84 -7.93
C HIS A 201 -6.99 11.37 -6.55
N VAL A 202 -6.45 12.55 -6.27
CA VAL A 202 -6.87 13.43 -5.19
C VAL A 202 -7.66 14.59 -5.79
N TYR A 203 -8.86 14.82 -5.29
CA TYR A 203 -9.78 15.90 -5.67
C TYR A 203 -9.81 16.97 -4.60
N TYR A 204 -9.98 18.21 -5.01
CA TYR A 204 -10.08 19.33 -4.09
C TYR A 204 -10.96 20.45 -4.65
N THR A 205 -11.53 21.22 -3.71
CA THR A 205 -12.55 22.23 -4.00
C THR A 205 -12.10 23.62 -3.54
N PHE A 206 -12.82 24.62 -4.05
CA PHE A 206 -12.57 26.02 -3.76
C PHE A 206 -13.89 26.74 -3.48
N PRO A 207 -14.16 27.20 -2.25
CA PRO A 207 -15.42 27.87 -1.95
C PRO A 207 -15.66 29.12 -2.82
N SER A 208 -14.59 29.78 -3.28
CA SER A 208 -14.65 31.00 -4.10
C SER A 208 -14.41 30.78 -5.60
N VAL A 209 -14.11 29.56 -6.04
CA VAL A 209 -13.89 29.25 -7.46
C VAL A 209 -14.89 28.17 -7.88
N PRO A 210 -15.64 28.34 -8.98
CA PRO A 210 -16.63 27.37 -9.46
C PRO A 210 -15.95 26.16 -10.13
N ALA A 211 -15.02 25.51 -9.43
CA ALA A 211 -14.19 24.44 -9.95
C ALA A 211 -13.96 23.34 -8.90
N ILE A 212 -13.90 22.11 -9.39
CA ILE A 212 -13.36 20.96 -8.67
C ILE A 212 -12.11 20.55 -9.44
N GLN A 213 -10.95 20.56 -8.80
CA GLN A 213 -9.68 20.17 -9.41
C GLN A 213 -9.25 18.81 -8.92
N ARG A 214 -8.35 18.17 -9.67
CA ARG A 214 -7.73 16.91 -9.25
C ARG A 214 -6.28 16.80 -9.69
N VAL A 215 -5.54 15.96 -8.99
CA VAL A 215 -4.15 15.59 -9.30
C VAL A 215 -3.98 14.08 -9.14
N GLN A 216 -3.01 13.49 -9.84
CA GLN A 216 -2.64 12.08 -9.64
C GLN A 216 -2.17 11.85 -8.20
N ARG A 217 -2.55 10.70 -7.64
CA ARG A 217 -2.28 10.34 -6.25
C ARG A 217 -0.79 10.20 -5.93
N ASP A 218 0.02 9.83 -6.93
CA ASP A 218 1.47 9.69 -6.82
C ASP A 218 2.22 11.03 -6.86
N GLY A 219 1.53 12.15 -7.10
CA GLY A 219 2.13 13.48 -7.09
C GLY A 219 3.24 13.66 -8.13
N LYS A 220 3.26 12.89 -9.24
CA LYS A 220 4.22 13.01 -10.36
C LYS A 220 4.09 14.31 -11.16
N CYS A 221 4.09 15.42 -10.45
CA CYS A 221 4.19 16.76 -10.96
C CYS A 221 5.51 17.39 -10.49
N THR A 222 6.64 16.73 -10.75
CA THR A 222 7.97 17.30 -10.50
C THR A 222 8.96 16.95 -11.61
N PRO A 223 9.65 17.94 -12.24
CA PRO A 223 9.54 19.40 -12.10
C PRO A 223 9.01 20.06 -13.38
N ALA A 224 7.79 20.59 -13.36
CA ALA A 224 7.36 21.73 -14.17
C ALA A 224 5.93 22.14 -13.77
N ALA A 225 5.82 23.21 -13.00
CA ALA A 225 4.63 24.03 -13.04
C ALA A 225 4.51 24.69 -14.44
N PRO A 226 3.29 24.96 -14.92
CA PRO A 226 2.01 24.69 -14.29
C PRO A 226 1.58 23.24 -14.54
N CYS A 227 1.22 22.51 -13.48
CA CYS A 227 0.58 21.20 -13.62
C CYS A 227 -0.63 21.35 -14.53
N PRO A 228 -0.87 20.44 -15.50
CA PRO A 228 -2.18 20.35 -16.14
C PRO A 228 -3.21 20.08 -15.03
N GLN A 229 -3.90 21.14 -14.62
CA GLN A 229 -5.00 21.06 -13.68
C GLN A 229 -6.15 20.41 -14.42
N ASP A 230 -6.35 19.11 -14.18
CA ASP A 230 -7.52 18.43 -14.69
C ASP A 230 -8.73 18.90 -13.86
N PHE A 231 -9.72 19.43 -14.55
CA PHE A 231 -10.96 19.82 -13.91
C PHE A 231 -11.85 18.58 -13.77
N ALA A 232 -12.14 18.22 -12.53
CA ALA A 232 -13.26 17.35 -12.14
C ALA A 232 -14.58 18.13 -12.03
N GLY A 233 -14.58 19.45 -12.25
CA GLY A 233 -15.73 20.32 -12.38
C GLY A 233 -15.29 21.72 -12.79
N GLY A 234 -16.03 22.42 -13.67
CA GLY A 234 -15.68 23.77 -14.13
C GLY A 234 -14.74 23.77 -15.35
N ALA A 235 -14.77 22.69 -16.15
CA ALA A 235 -14.04 22.59 -17.41
C ALA A 235 -14.67 23.49 -18.50
N VAL A 236 -13.95 23.73 -19.60
CA VAL A 236 -14.47 24.49 -20.74
C VAL A 236 -15.77 23.86 -21.24
N GLY A 237 -16.87 24.61 -21.19
CA GLY A 237 -18.22 24.15 -21.55
C GLY A 237 -19.14 23.83 -20.35
N ASP A 238 -18.61 23.74 -19.13
CA ASP A 238 -19.42 23.58 -17.93
C ASP A 238 -20.18 24.89 -17.60
N PRO A 239 -21.48 24.84 -17.29
CA PRO A 239 -22.18 26.01 -16.77
C PRO A 239 -21.63 26.35 -15.38
N LEU A 240 -20.98 27.50 -15.23
CA LEU A 240 -20.42 27.95 -13.94
C LEU A 240 -21.48 28.09 -12.84
N THR A 241 -22.77 28.22 -13.20
CA THR A 241 -23.89 28.23 -12.27
C THR A 241 -24.16 26.87 -11.63
N SER A 242 -23.69 25.79 -12.23
CA SER A 242 -23.84 24.42 -11.73
C SER A 242 -22.90 24.11 -10.56
N ILE A 243 -21.86 24.93 -10.34
CA ILE A 243 -20.88 24.78 -9.26
C ILE A 243 -20.80 26.10 -8.50
N ARG A 244 -21.47 26.22 -7.35
CA ARG A 244 -21.39 27.44 -6.52
C ARG A 244 -21.10 27.11 -5.07
N GLY A 245 -20.00 27.66 -4.57
CA GLY A 245 -19.48 27.36 -3.25
C GLY A 245 -19.18 25.89 -3.05
N PRO A 246 -18.40 25.24 -3.94
CA PRO A 246 -18.03 23.85 -3.72
C PRO A 246 -17.20 23.73 -2.44
N SER A 247 -17.59 22.80 -1.55
CA SER A 247 -16.94 22.65 -0.24
C SER A 247 -16.42 21.24 -0.01
N ALA A 248 -17.26 20.25 0.30
CA ALA A 248 -16.80 18.88 0.49
C ALA A 248 -16.82 18.10 -0.84
N VAL A 249 -15.93 17.12 -1.01
CA VAL A 249 -15.81 16.29 -2.22
C VAL A 249 -15.47 14.84 -1.85
N VAL A 250 -16.06 13.87 -2.55
CA VAL A 250 -15.74 12.44 -2.45
C VAL A 250 -15.78 11.79 -3.82
N SER A 251 -15.05 10.68 -3.99
CA SER A 251 -15.00 9.89 -5.23
C SER A 251 -15.03 8.41 -4.91
N ASP A 252 -15.62 7.61 -5.80
CA ASP A 252 -15.51 6.14 -5.80
C ASP A 252 -14.62 5.62 -6.94
N GLY A 253 -13.96 6.54 -7.67
CA GLY A 253 -13.16 6.25 -8.86
C GLY A 253 -13.95 6.22 -10.17
N SER A 254 -15.27 6.02 -10.12
CA SER A 254 -16.15 6.10 -11.29
C SER A 254 -16.85 7.45 -11.39
N PHE A 255 -17.24 8.01 -10.25
CA PHE A 255 -17.92 9.28 -10.12
C PHE A 255 -17.30 10.12 -9.00
N VAL A 256 -17.48 11.43 -9.12
CA VAL A 256 -17.12 12.43 -8.12
C VAL A 256 -18.41 13.14 -7.69
N TRP A 257 -18.55 13.33 -6.39
CA TRP A 257 -19.65 14.09 -5.77
C TRP A 257 -19.09 15.23 -4.95
N TRP A 258 -19.81 16.34 -4.90
CA TRP A 258 -19.44 17.50 -4.07
C TRP A 258 -20.67 18.22 -3.52
N THR A 259 -20.48 18.98 -2.45
CA THR A 259 -21.49 19.90 -1.93
C THR A 259 -21.33 21.29 -2.54
N ASN A 260 -22.43 21.91 -2.98
CA ASN A 260 -22.50 23.30 -3.41
C ASN A 260 -23.20 24.12 -2.31
N GLN A 261 -22.43 24.71 -1.40
CA GLN A 261 -22.98 25.45 -0.27
C GLN A 261 -23.82 26.65 -0.71
N ALA A 262 -23.32 27.43 -1.69
CA ALA A 262 -24.00 28.65 -2.12
C ALA A 262 -25.28 28.39 -2.93
N SER A 263 -25.37 27.23 -3.61
CA SER A 263 -26.59 26.82 -4.32
C SER A 263 -27.51 25.93 -3.49
N GLY A 264 -27.09 25.45 -2.32
CA GLY A 264 -27.91 24.58 -1.48
C GLY A 264 -28.21 23.22 -2.09
N ASN A 265 -27.27 22.62 -2.83
CA ASN A 265 -27.46 21.33 -3.47
C ASN A 265 -26.15 20.52 -3.54
N LEU A 266 -26.22 19.28 -4.03
CA LEU A 266 -25.05 18.45 -4.31
C LEU A 266 -24.88 18.37 -5.82
N GLY A 267 -23.63 18.27 -6.28
CA GLY A 267 -23.29 17.95 -7.66
C GLY A 267 -22.67 16.58 -7.76
N ARG A 268 -22.86 15.90 -8.89
CA ARG A 268 -22.07 14.74 -9.29
C ARG A 268 -21.76 14.73 -10.77
N ARG A 269 -20.69 14.02 -11.14
CA ARG A 269 -20.42 13.62 -12.54
C ARG A 269 -19.43 12.45 -12.62
N ALA A 270 -19.27 11.89 -13.81
CA ALA A 270 -18.27 10.85 -14.06
C ALA A 270 -16.83 11.38 -13.83
N ALA A 271 -15.97 10.56 -13.23
CA ALA A 271 -14.57 10.90 -12.97
C ALA A 271 -13.68 10.78 -14.21
N ALA A 272 -14.03 9.90 -15.17
CA ALA A 272 -13.28 9.71 -16.40
C ALA A 272 -13.29 10.97 -17.31
N LEU A 273 -12.26 11.13 -18.15
CA LEU A 273 -12.17 12.22 -19.13
C LEU A 273 -12.51 11.77 -20.56
N PRO A 274 -13.15 12.62 -21.39
CA PRO A 274 -13.75 13.90 -20.99
C PRO A 274 -14.93 13.64 -20.03
N PRO A 275 -15.13 14.53 -19.05
CA PRO A 275 -16.13 14.32 -18.03
C PRO A 275 -17.54 14.37 -18.63
N GLY A 276 -18.44 13.55 -18.10
CA GLY A 276 -19.86 13.63 -18.41
C GLY A 276 -20.51 14.91 -17.83
N ALA A 277 -21.78 15.14 -18.19
CA ALA A 277 -22.55 16.27 -17.70
C ALA A 277 -22.68 16.28 -16.17
N ILE A 278 -22.70 17.49 -15.59
CA ILE A 278 -22.97 17.70 -14.16
C ILE A 278 -24.45 17.45 -13.88
N ASN A 279 -24.74 16.56 -12.94
CA ASN A 279 -26.08 16.37 -12.40
C ASN A 279 -26.15 16.93 -10.97
N ASN A 280 -26.95 17.99 -10.80
CA ASN A 280 -27.21 18.59 -9.50
C ASN A 280 -28.49 17.99 -8.90
N PHE A 281 -28.41 17.60 -7.64
CA PHE A 281 -29.48 16.94 -6.91
C PHE A 281 -29.51 17.38 -5.44
N GLY A 282 -30.50 16.89 -4.70
CA GLY A 282 -30.79 17.36 -3.35
C GLY A 282 -31.86 18.46 -3.35
N PRO A 283 -32.57 18.64 -2.24
CA PRO A 283 -33.74 19.51 -2.20
C PRO A 283 -33.32 20.99 -2.29
N ALA A 284 -34.18 21.83 -2.87
CA ALA A 284 -34.04 23.29 -2.87
C ALA A 284 -33.98 23.92 -1.46
N GLN A 285 -34.27 23.13 -0.42
CA GLN A 285 -34.21 23.48 1.00
C GLN A 285 -33.03 22.80 1.74
N SER A 286 -32.02 22.28 1.03
CA SER A 286 -30.75 21.93 1.68
C SER A 286 -30.05 23.25 2.02
N THR A 287 -30.38 23.82 3.18
CA THR A 287 -29.72 25.02 3.67
C THR A 287 -28.28 24.66 3.96
N LEU A 288 -27.37 25.02 3.05
CA LEU A 288 -25.93 24.88 3.20
C LEU A 288 -25.51 23.40 3.43
N PRO A 289 -25.42 22.56 2.39
CA PRO A 289 -24.86 21.22 2.51
C PRO A 289 -23.38 21.28 2.97
N GLY A 290 -23.07 20.56 4.04
CA GLY A 290 -21.76 20.52 4.70
C GLY A 290 -20.85 19.42 4.15
N TYR A 291 -20.50 18.47 5.02
CA TYR A 291 -19.62 17.34 4.70
C TYR A 291 -20.40 16.20 4.04
N ILE A 292 -19.73 15.43 3.19
CA ILE A 292 -20.29 14.28 2.47
C ILE A 292 -19.44 13.03 2.69
N VAL A 293 -20.07 11.86 2.66
CA VAL A 293 -19.41 10.56 2.71
C VAL A 293 -20.19 9.52 1.91
N LEU A 294 -19.49 8.50 1.42
CA LEU A 294 -20.10 7.32 0.79
C LEU A 294 -20.22 6.20 1.83
N GLY A 295 -21.35 5.48 1.84
CA GLY A 295 -21.57 4.37 2.76
C GLY A 295 -22.81 3.56 2.40
N GLY A 296 -22.73 2.23 2.46
CA GLY A 296 -23.88 1.35 2.19
C GLY A 296 -24.50 1.52 0.78
N GLY A 297 -23.69 1.90 -0.23
CA GLY A 297 -24.17 2.16 -1.59
C GLY A 297 -25.02 3.42 -1.72
N LYS A 298 -24.86 4.38 -0.81
CA LYS A 298 -25.53 5.69 -0.78
C LYS A 298 -24.52 6.81 -0.60
N ILE A 299 -24.92 8.02 -0.97
CA ILE A 299 -24.24 9.25 -0.56
C ILE A 299 -24.99 9.86 0.64
N TRP A 300 -24.23 10.31 1.63
CA TRP A 300 -24.72 10.90 2.87
C TRP A 300 -24.13 12.28 3.05
N TRP A 301 -24.89 13.19 3.64
CA TRP A 301 -24.38 14.53 3.94
C TRP A 301 -25.01 15.15 5.17
N THR A 302 -24.26 16.06 5.78
CA THR A 302 -24.77 17.00 6.79
C THR A 302 -25.27 18.28 6.12
N SER A 303 -26.21 18.96 6.75
CA SER A 303 -26.81 20.23 6.30
C SER A 303 -26.86 21.21 7.47
N GLY A 304 -26.60 22.49 7.20
CA GLY A 304 -26.73 23.51 8.23
C GLY A 304 -28.17 23.69 8.68
N PHE A 305 -28.32 24.15 9.91
CA PHE A 305 -29.62 24.51 10.47
C PHE A 305 -30.04 25.87 9.89
N GLY A 306 -30.95 25.85 8.92
CA GLY A 306 -31.71 27.04 8.55
C GLY A 306 -32.77 27.37 9.60
N ASN A 307 -33.59 28.39 9.34
CA ASN A 307 -34.75 28.73 10.16
C ASN A 307 -35.97 27.81 9.89
N ILE A 308 -35.74 26.52 9.60
CA ILE A 308 -36.77 25.55 9.20
C ILE A 308 -37.00 24.52 10.31
N ASP A 309 -38.27 24.11 10.51
CA ASP A 309 -38.71 23.27 11.61
C ASP A 309 -39.52 22.03 11.12
N PRO A 310 -39.13 20.79 11.48
CA PRO A 310 -37.85 20.41 12.08
C PRO A 310 -36.71 20.57 11.06
N ALA A 311 -35.53 20.99 11.52
CA ALA A 311 -34.39 21.22 10.63
C ALA A 311 -33.75 19.87 10.25
N PRO A 312 -33.80 19.44 8.98
CA PRO A 312 -33.16 18.21 8.54
C PRO A 312 -31.64 18.42 8.54
N HIS A 313 -30.93 17.66 9.38
CA HIS A 313 -29.48 17.76 9.54
C HIS A 313 -28.75 16.73 8.69
N VAL A 314 -29.10 15.45 8.80
CA VAL A 314 -28.46 14.36 8.04
C VAL A 314 -29.42 13.84 6.99
N ARG A 315 -28.91 13.69 5.77
CA ARG A 315 -29.67 13.16 4.62
C ARG A 315 -28.87 12.11 3.88
N LYS A 316 -29.59 11.30 3.10
CA LYS A 316 -29.02 10.32 2.18
C LYS A 316 -29.72 10.33 0.83
N ALA A 317 -29.03 9.88 -0.21
CA ALA A 317 -29.58 9.66 -1.54
C ALA A 317 -28.92 8.43 -2.17
N ASP A 318 -29.53 7.93 -3.23
CA ASP A 318 -28.88 6.98 -4.12
C ASP A 318 -27.66 7.63 -4.77
N LEU A 319 -26.68 6.83 -5.19
CA LEU A 319 -25.46 7.36 -5.82
C LEU A 319 -25.74 8.16 -7.10
N ASP A 320 -26.90 7.91 -7.72
CA ASP A 320 -27.41 8.67 -8.87
C ASP A 320 -28.17 9.95 -8.49
N GLY A 321 -28.19 10.32 -7.21
CA GLY A 321 -28.85 11.50 -6.68
C GLY A 321 -30.38 11.38 -6.51
N SER A 322 -30.97 10.24 -6.85
CA SER A 322 -32.40 9.98 -6.60
C SER A 322 -32.68 9.58 -5.15
N ASN A 323 -33.95 9.42 -4.78
CA ASN A 323 -34.40 8.89 -3.49
C ASN A 323 -33.82 9.63 -2.26
N VAL A 324 -33.80 10.96 -2.32
CA VAL A 324 -33.33 11.79 -1.21
C VAL A 324 -34.26 11.65 0.00
N THR A 325 -33.71 11.23 1.13
CA THR A 325 -34.43 11.03 2.39
C THR A 325 -33.71 11.69 3.57
N THR A 326 -34.47 12.12 4.58
CA THR A 326 -33.92 12.63 5.84
C THR A 326 -33.64 11.48 6.80
N VAL A 327 -32.49 11.51 7.45
CA VAL A 327 -32.00 10.50 8.39
C VAL A 327 -32.07 11.02 9.83
N ALA A 328 -31.63 12.26 10.04
CA ALA A 328 -31.68 12.91 11.34
C ALA A 328 -32.15 14.34 11.21
N SER A 329 -32.97 14.77 12.17
CA SER A 329 -33.45 16.14 12.31
C SER A 329 -33.13 16.70 13.69
N TYR A 330 -33.09 18.02 13.80
CA TYR A 330 -32.91 18.73 15.07
C TYR A 330 -34.22 19.42 15.51
N ALA A 331 -34.54 19.34 16.80
CA ALA A 331 -35.74 19.95 17.40
C ALA A 331 -35.52 21.45 17.73
N THR A 332 -36.42 22.33 17.28
CA THR A 332 -36.29 23.81 17.20
C THR A 332 -36.55 24.59 18.50
N PRO A 333 -36.25 25.93 18.55
CA PRO A 333 -35.69 26.81 17.50
C PRO A 333 -34.21 27.17 17.70
N VAL A 334 -33.45 27.17 16.59
CA VAL A 334 -32.04 27.57 16.56
C VAL A 334 -31.95 29.09 16.44
N ALA A 335 -31.77 29.80 17.55
CA ALA A 335 -31.63 31.27 17.55
C ALA A 335 -30.27 31.75 17.01
N THR A 336 -29.27 30.87 16.91
CA THR A 336 -27.93 31.18 16.40
C THR A 336 -27.41 30.01 15.58
N PHE A 337 -26.97 30.30 14.34
CA PHE A 337 -26.36 29.35 13.42
C PHE A 337 -25.33 28.46 14.14
N ALA A 338 -25.46 27.14 13.98
CA ALA A 338 -24.48 26.16 14.46
C ALA A 338 -23.81 25.51 13.24
N GLY A 339 -22.48 25.36 13.31
CA GLY A 339 -21.68 24.87 12.20
C GLY A 339 -21.98 23.44 11.80
N PHE A 340 -21.52 23.08 10.61
CA PHE A 340 -21.63 21.73 10.05
C PHE A 340 -20.65 20.81 10.78
N GLY A 341 -21.13 19.81 11.50
CA GLY A 341 -20.24 18.73 11.94
C GLY A 341 -19.88 17.81 10.77
N GLN A 342 -18.71 17.18 10.86
CA GLN A 342 -18.28 16.16 9.92
C GLN A 342 -19.17 14.92 9.99
N ILE A 343 -19.05 14.09 8.94
CA ILE A 343 -19.77 12.83 8.79
C ILE A 343 -18.78 11.73 8.38
N ALA A 344 -18.94 10.55 8.96
CA ALA A 344 -18.14 9.37 8.66
C ALA A 344 -19.05 8.15 8.51
N ALA A 345 -18.57 7.14 7.78
CA ALA A 345 -19.28 5.88 7.59
C ALA A 345 -18.36 4.69 7.90
N ASP A 346 -18.95 3.58 8.32
CA ASP A 346 -18.32 2.27 8.26
C ASP A 346 -19.13 1.31 7.39
N ALA A 347 -18.91 0.00 7.53
CA ALA A 347 -19.61 -1.01 6.73
C ALA A 347 -21.14 -1.08 6.98
N ALA A 348 -21.65 -0.53 8.10
CA ALA A 348 -23.04 -0.70 8.51
C ALA A 348 -23.72 0.57 9.05
N ASN A 349 -22.96 1.58 9.44
CA ASN A 349 -23.46 2.76 10.14
C ASN A 349 -22.93 4.06 9.55
N ILE A 350 -23.73 5.10 9.73
CA ILE A 350 -23.33 6.49 9.56
C ILE A 350 -23.12 7.13 10.93
N TYR A 351 -22.12 7.99 11.04
CA TYR A 351 -21.74 8.71 12.24
C TYR A 351 -21.61 10.20 11.90
N TRP A 352 -22.08 11.07 12.78
CA TRP A 352 -21.95 12.51 12.57
C TRP A 352 -21.73 13.25 13.88
N ALA A 353 -21.02 14.36 13.77
CA ALA A 353 -20.93 15.35 14.83
C ALA A 353 -21.97 16.45 14.62
N SER A 354 -22.39 17.06 15.70
CA SER A 354 -23.23 18.25 15.72
C SER A 354 -22.77 19.14 16.86
N GLU A 355 -22.35 20.37 16.54
CA GLU A 355 -21.79 21.32 17.51
C GLU A 355 -22.73 21.64 18.68
N LYS A 356 -24.05 21.40 18.54
CA LYS A 356 -25.04 21.70 19.58
C LYS A 356 -25.60 20.48 20.28
N SER A 357 -25.79 19.37 19.57
CA SER A 357 -26.50 18.21 20.08
C SER A 357 -25.58 17.04 20.42
N GLY A 358 -24.41 16.94 19.80
CA GLY A 358 -23.40 15.95 20.17
C GLY A 358 -22.94 15.02 19.03
N VAL A 359 -22.47 13.83 19.39
CA VAL A 359 -21.94 12.82 18.48
C VAL A 359 -22.93 11.67 18.39
N PHE A 360 -23.37 11.34 17.18
CA PHE A 360 -24.46 10.41 16.95
C PHE A 360 -24.09 9.34 15.93
N HIS A 361 -24.90 8.28 15.91
CA HIS A 361 -24.87 7.29 14.85
C HIS A 361 -26.25 6.72 14.53
N ALA A 362 -26.36 6.15 13.33
CA ALA A 362 -27.51 5.38 12.88
C ALA A 362 -27.03 4.24 11.98
N ALA A 363 -27.63 3.06 12.09
CA ALA A 363 -27.44 2.00 11.10
C ALA A 363 -28.04 2.43 9.77
N PHE A 364 -27.53 1.92 8.65
CA PHE A 364 -28.07 2.27 7.32
C PHE A 364 -29.56 1.92 7.15
N THR A 365 -30.04 0.97 7.94
CA THR A 365 -31.42 0.48 8.00
C THR A 365 -32.28 1.12 9.09
N ASP A 366 -31.70 1.94 9.98
CA ASP A 366 -32.47 2.59 11.04
C ASP A 366 -33.50 3.56 10.44
N PRO A 367 -34.68 3.71 11.06
CA PRO A 367 -35.64 4.74 10.69
C PRO A 367 -35.09 6.14 11.03
N PRO A 368 -35.66 7.22 10.46
CA PRO A 368 -35.27 8.58 10.80
C PRO A 368 -35.39 8.88 12.30
N CYS A 369 -34.47 9.68 12.83
CA CYS A 369 -34.41 10.03 14.25
C CYS A 369 -34.34 11.54 14.49
N VAL A 370 -34.51 11.95 15.75
CA VAL A 370 -34.40 13.33 16.22
C VAL A 370 -33.24 13.43 17.20
N GLU A 371 -32.32 14.34 16.93
CA GLU A 371 -31.15 14.59 17.77
C GLU A 371 -31.54 15.10 19.15
N GLY A 372 -30.83 14.64 20.18
CA GLY A 372 -31.17 14.93 21.58
C GLY A 372 -32.43 14.21 22.09
N SER A 373 -33.06 13.36 21.27
CA SER A 373 -34.24 12.59 21.65
C SER A 373 -34.10 11.11 21.25
N THR A 374 -34.28 10.77 19.97
CA THR A 374 -34.32 9.38 19.51
C THR A 374 -33.06 8.91 18.79
N CYS A 375 -32.17 9.81 18.38
CA CYS A 375 -30.89 9.41 17.80
C CYS A 375 -29.97 8.78 18.84
N LYS A 376 -29.24 7.72 18.47
CA LYS A 376 -28.26 7.05 19.33
C LYS A 376 -27.03 7.96 19.49
N GLN A 377 -26.67 8.28 20.73
CA GLN A 377 -25.64 9.28 21.07
C GLN A 377 -24.48 8.67 21.85
N TYR A 378 -23.26 9.19 21.62
CA TYR A 378 -22.08 8.90 22.40
C TYR A 378 -21.87 9.95 23.51
N GLY A 379 -22.31 9.63 24.73
CA GLY A 379 -21.98 10.37 25.96
C GLY A 379 -22.37 11.86 26.00
N SER A 380 -21.99 12.53 27.10
CA SER A 380 -22.06 13.99 27.19
C SER A 380 -20.87 14.60 26.49
N VAL A 381 -21.12 15.25 25.35
CA VAL A 381 -20.10 15.86 24.50
C VAL A 381 -20.31 17.36 24.41
N SER A 382 -19.23 18.11 24.29
CA SER A 382 -19.26 19.58 24.27
C SER A 382 -18.74 20.10 22.94
N GLY A 383 -19.67 20.48 22.06
CA GLY A 383 -19.34 21.10 20.78
C GLY A 383 -18.44 20.25 19.88
N PRO A 384 -18.80 18.99 19.56
CA PRO A 384 -18.00 18.19 18.65
C PRO A 384 -18.03 18.76 17.22
N PHE A 385 -16.92 18.63 16.48
CA PHE A 385 -16.83 19.10 15.09
C PHE A 385 -16.41 18.00 14.12
N GLY A 386 -15.17 17.52 14.22
CA GLY A 386 -14.65 16.47 13.37
C GLY A 386 -15.07 15.10 13.88
N ILE A 387 -15.25 14.13 12.98
CA ILE A 387 -15.55 12.74 13.33
C ILE A 387 -14.84 11.75 12.41
N ALA A 388 -14.29 10.70 12.99
CA ALA A 388 -13.69 9.58 12.28
C ALA A 388 -13.97 8.27 13.02
N VAL A 389 -13.87 7.13 12.33
CA VAL A 389 -14.18 5.82 12.90
C VAL A 389 -13.18 4.76 12.41
N ASP A 390 -12.92 3.76 13.24
CA ASP A 390 -12.22 2.52 12.84
C ASP A 390 -13.09 1.29 13.15
N ALA A 391 -12.54 0.09 13.17
CA ALA A 391 -13.31 -1.13 13.48
C ALA A 391 -13.87 -1.17 14.91
N THR A 392 -13.29 -0.42 15.85
CA THR A 392 -13.53 -0.54 17.30
C THR A 392 -14.10 0.73 17.94
N TYR A 393 -13.69 1.91 17.48
CA TYR A 393 -13.94 3.19 18.14
C TYR A 393 -14.55 4.23 17.19
N VAL A 394 -15.25 5.18 17.80
CA VAL A 394 -15.62 6.47 17.22
C VAL A 394 -14.71 7.53 17.83
N TYR A 395 -14.19 8.43 17.01
CA TYR A 395 -13.28 9.50 17.38
C TYR A 395 -13.87 10.84 16.99
N TRP A 396 -13.68 11.87 17.81
CA TRP A 396 -14.12 13.22 17.49
C TRP A 396 -13.21 14.29 18.09
N THR A 397 -13.30 15.49 17.51
CA THR A 397 -12.66 16.70 18.04
C THR A 397 -13.71 17.57 18.72
N GLU A 398 -13.30 18.27 19.78
CA GLU A 398 -14.10 19.28 20.47
C GLU A 398 -13.30 20.60 20.47
N PRO A 399 -13.50 21.47 19.46
CA PRO A 399 -12.65 22.65 19.27
C PRO A 399 -12.69 23.60 20.47
N ALA A 400 -13.86 23.78 21.08
CA ALA A 400 -14.04 24.68 22.22
C ALA A 400 -13.34 24.19 23.50
N SER A 401 -13.24 22.87 23.70
CA SER A 401 -12.55 22.29 24.87
C SER A 401 -11.08 21.97 24.59
N GLY A 402 -10.64 22.05 23.31
CA GLY A 402 -9.28 21.69 22.91
C GLY A 402 -8.97 20.21 23.11
N THR A 403 -9.96 19.32 22.91
CA THR A 403 -9.78 17.88 23.12
C THR A 403 -10.05 17.06 21.86
N VAL A 404 -9.35 15.93 21.77
CA VAL A 404 -9.66 14.83 20.84
C VAL A 404 -10.04 13.64 21.69
N LYS A 405 -11.20 13.04 21.42
CA LYS A 405 -11.78 11.97 22.24
C LYS A 405 -12.11 10.75 21.41
N ARG A 406 -12.30 9.63 22.09
CA ARG A 406 -12.90 8.42 21.52
C ARG A 406 -13.90 7.76 22.46
N ALA A 407 -14.79 6.94 21.89
CA ALA A 407 -15.64 6.01 22.61
C ALA A 407 -15.70 4.66 21.88
N PRO A 408 -15.83 3.53 22.60
CA PRO A 408 -16.06 2.23 21.96
C PRO A 408 -17.39 2.20 21.23
N LYS A 409 -17.41 1.65 20.00
CA LYS A 409 -18.65 1.44 19.23
C LYS A 409 -19.64 0.51 19.93
N ALA A 410 -19.13 -0.41 20.75
CA ALA A 410 -19.93 -1.32 21.57
C ALA A 410 -20.62 -0.61 22.78
N GLY A 411 -20.37 0.68 22.98
CA GLY A 411 -20.81 1.45 24.14
C GLY A 411 -19.74 1.53 25.23
N GLY A 412 -19.84 2.56 26.06
CA GLY A 412 -18.87 2.88 27.11
C GLY A 412 -18.70 4.38 27.31
N GLN A 413 -17.84 4.76 28.26
CA GLN A 413 -17.49 6.17 28.46
C GLN A 413 -16.56 6.67 27.35
N SER A 414 -16.71 7.94 27.00
CA SER A 414 -15.75 8.64 26.15
C SER A 414 -14.49 8.97 26.95
N ILE A 415 -13.31 8.73 26.37
CA ILE A 415 -12.01 9.08 26.95
C ILE A 415 -11.23 10.01 26.02
N PRO A 416 -10.48 10.99 26.57
CA PRO A 416 -9.59 11.81 25.76
C PRO A 416 -8.42 10.97 25.23
N ILE A 417 -7.95 11.34 24.05
CA ILE A 417 -6.69 10.88 23.43
C ILE A 417 -5.68 12.04 23.43
N ALA A 418 -6.19 13.26 23.26
CA ALA A 418 -5.40 14.47 23.34
C ALA A 418 -6.15 15.56 24.11
N THR A 419 -5.42 16.33 24.90
CA THR A 419 -5.88 17.55 25.58
C THR A 419 -5.00 18.74 25.22
N GLY A 420 -5.43 19.95 25.56
CA GLY A 420 -4.65 21.17 25.35
C GLY A 420 -4.41 21.51 23.87
N GLN A 421 -5.29 21.04 22.98
CA GLN A 421 -5.19 21.27 21.54
C GLN A 421 -5.77 22.64 21.16
N ASP A 422 -5.18 23.25 20.14
CA ASP A 422 -5.56 24.60 19.69
C ASP A 422 -6.60 24.52 18.57
N ASN A 423 -7.88 24.64 18.94
CA ASN A 423 -9.03 24.60 18.03
C ASN A 423 -8.99 23.37 17.09
N PRO A 424 -8.94 22.13 17.62
CA PRO A 424 -8.89 20.91 16.81
C PRO A 424 -10.19 20.73 16.01
N ARG A 425 -10.10 20.53 14.69
CA ARG A 425 -11.26 20.37 13.79
C ARG A 425 -11.21 19.06 13.00
N GLY A 426 -10.68 19.08 11.78
CA GLY A 426 -10.64 17.89 10.93
C GLY A 426 -9.92 16.73 11.61
N ILE A 427 -10.43 15.51 11.46
CA ILE A 427 -9.88 14.31 12.09
C ILE A 427 -9.91 13.14 11.12
N ALA A 428 -8.88 12.31 11.17
CA ALA A 428 -8.79 11.09 10.39
C ALA A 428 -8.14 9.97 11.22
N VAL A 429 -8.42 8.72 10.89
CA VAL A 429 -7.83 7.56 11.55
C VAL A 429 -7.14 6.73 10.49
N LEU A 430 -5.89 6.37 10.74
CA LEU A 430 -5.08 5.54 9.85
C LEU A 430 -4.22 4.60 10.69
N ASP A 431 -4.29 3.31 10.37
CA ASP A 431 -3.65 2.23 11.09
C ASP A 431 -3.91 2.29 12.60
N THR A 432 -2.89 2.57 13.42
CA THR A 432 -2.97 2.63 14.88
C THR A 432 -2.97 4.06 15.43
N PHE A 433 -3.07 5.06 14.56
CA PHE A 433 -3.00 6.48 14.91
C PHE A 433 -4.29 7.22 14.60
N VAL A 434 -4.54 8.26 15.40
CA VAL A 434 -5.56 9.27 15.16
C VAL A 434 -4.84 10.57 14.80
N TYR A 435 -5.25 11.19 13.71
CA TYR A 435 -4.69 12.43 13.18
C TYR A 435 -5.73 13.53 13.26
N TRP A 436 -5.32 14.75 13.59
CA TRP A 436 -6.22 15.90 13.61
C TRP A 436 -5.52 17.18 13.16
N ALA A 437 -6.34 18.10 12.65
CA ALA A 437 -5.94 19.45 12.27
C ALA A 437 -6.25 20.43 13.41
N ASN A 438 -5.23 21.09 13.93
CA ASN A 438 -5.38 22.28 14.77
C ASN A 438 -5.42 23.50 13.85
N THR A 439 -6.53 24.23 13.84
CA THR A 439 -6.67 25.41 12.97
C THR A 439 -6.14 26.68 13.62
N GLY A 440 -5.80 26.63 14.91
CA GLY A 440 -5.37 27.79 15.69
C GLY A 440 -6.50 28.74 16.08
N THR A 441 -6.27 29.55 17.11
CA THR A 441 -7.07 30.75 17.41
C THR A 441 -6.28 32.01 17.06
N GLY A 442 -6.38 32.47 15.80
CA GLY A 442 -5.69 33.67 15.30
C GLY A 442 -4.47 33.37 14.42
N ALA A 443 -3.93 34.40 13.76
CA ALA A 443 -2.89 34.24 12.76
C ALA A 443 -1.58 33.66 13.35
N VAL A 444 -1.25 32.44 12.92
CA VAL A 444 0.09 31.81 12.89
C VAL A 444 0.72 31.24 14.19
N SER A 445 0.00 31.08 15.30
CA SER A 445 0.52 30.37 16.48
C SER A 445 -0.31 29.12 16.77
N GLY A 446 0.22 27.92 16.49
CA GLY A 446 -0.38 26.63 16.91
C GLY A 446 -0.97 25.75 15.81
N ALA A 447 -1.23 26.32 14.63
CA ALA A 447 -1.83 25.59 13.50
C ALA A 447 -0.91 24.47 12.99
N SER A 448 -1.45 23.26 12.89
CA SER A 448 -0.66 22.05 12.64
C SER A 448 -1.52 20.83 12.32
N ILE A 449 -0.91 19.82 11.70
CA ILE A 449 -1.41 18.45 11.76
C ILE A 449 -0.67 17.74 12.90
N ARG A 450 -1.44 17.06 13.76
CA ARG A 450 -0.93 16.29 14.90
C ARG A 450 -1.48 14.88 14.89
N ARG A 451 -0.80 13.99 15.62
CA ARG A 451 -1.28 12.64 15.84
C ARG A 451 -0.98 12.10 17.23
N ALA A 452 -1.71 11.05 17.60
CA ALA A 452 -1.45 10.22 18.76
C ALA A 452 -1.88 8.76 18.49
N PRO A 453 -1.24 7.77 19.13
CA PRO A 453 -1.69 6.40 19.03
C PRO A 453 -3.10 6.25 19.62
N GLN A 454 -3.94 5.41 19.01
CA GLN A 454 -5.33 5.22 19.41
C GLN A 454 -5.45 4.80 20.89
N VAL A 455 -4.55 3.97 21.38
CA VAL A 455 -4.60 3.31 22.70
C VAL A 455 -3.47 3.69 23.66
N ALA A 456 -2.64 4.69 23.34
CA ALA A 456 -1.58 5.14 24.25
C ALA A 456 -2.09 6.11 25.33
N ALA A 457 -1.21 6.50 26.26
CA ALA A 457 -1.50 7.54 27.25
C ALA A 457 -1.92 8.85 26.55
N VAL A 458 -2.84 9.57 27.19
CA VAL A 458 -3.32 10.88 26.71
C VAL A 458 -2.13 11.82 26.53
N CYS A 459 -1.95 12.35 25.33
CA CYS A 459 -0.95 13.39 25.10
C CYS A 459 -1.54 14.78 25.42
N ASP A 460 -0.73 15.71 25.90
CA ASP A 460 -1.18 17.05 26.27
C ASP A 460 -0.42 18.14 25.51
N GLY A 461 -1.15 19.10 24.94
CA GLY A 461 -0.62 20.25 24.21
C GLY A 461 0.45 19.88 23.18
N ALA A 462 1.64 20.44 23.35
CA ALA A 462 2.80 20.19 22.49
C ALA A 462 3.38 18.77 22.60
N GLY A 463 3.00 17.99 23.63
CA GLY A 463 3.42 16.60 23.82
C GLY A 463 2.78 15.63 22.83
N CYS A 464 1.73 16.03 22.11
CA CYS A 464 1.21 15.27 20.97
C CYS A 464 2.15 15.40 19.76
N GLU A 465 2.37 14.31 19.03
CA GLU A 465 3.33 14.29 17.92
C GLU A 465 2.94 15.30 16.83
N LEU A 466 3.89 16.18 16.49
CA LEU A 466 3.74 17.12 15.37
C LEU A 466 4.03 16.38 14.07
N VAL A 467 3.01 16.32 13.19
CA VAL A 467 3.13 15.72 11.87
C VAL A 467 3.61 16.75 10.86
N ALA A 468 2.99 17.93 10.85
CA ALA A 468 3.36 19.02 9.97
C ALA A 468 2.96 20.37 10.58
N PRO A 469 3.83 21.41 10.51
CA PRO A 469 3.36 22.78 10.64
C PRO A 469 2.51 23.11 9.40
N VAL A 470 1.27 23.55 9.61
CA VAL A 470 0.36 23.93 8.52
C VAL A 470 -0.30 25.24 8.92
N PRO A 471 -0.15 26.33 8.14
CA PRO A 471 -0.66 27.64 8.52
C PRO A 471 -2.18 27.70 8.67
N GLU A 472 -2.95 27.15 7.72
CA GLU A 472 -4.41 27.18 7.73
C GLU A 472 -5.00 25.81 7.34
N PRO A 473 -4.81 24.75 8.15
CA PRO A 473 -5.36 23.44 7.82
C PRO A 473 -6.89 23.49 7.84
N ASP A 474 -7.55 22.91 6.83
CA ASP A 474 -9.02 22.91 6.72
C ASP A 474 -9.59 21.49 6.72
N ALA A 475 -9.46 20.76 5.62
CA ALA A 475 -9.88 19.37 5.51
C ALA A 475 -8.71 18.41 5.78
N LEU A 476 -9.01 17.28 6.41
CA LEU A 476 -8.10 16.17 6.68
C LEU A 476 -8.85 14.86 6.48
N ILE A 477 -8.31 13.96 5.65
CA ILE A 477 -8.86 12.63 5.38
C ILE A 477 -7.74 11.58 5.42
N ALA A 478 -8.12 10.32 5.61
CA ALA A 478 -7.23 9.17 5.47
C ALA A 478 -7.66 8.31 4.28
N ALA A 479 -6.68 7.66 3.66
CA ALA A 479 -6.87 6.59 2.69
C ALA A 479 -5.88 5.45 2.98
N ASP A 480 -5.91 4.40 2.17
CA ASP A 480 -5.11 3.19 2.38
C ASP A 480 -3.58 3.39 2.33
N ASP A 481 -3.12 4.49 1.72
CA ASP A 481 -1.70 4.81 1.53
C ASP A 481 -1.17 5.97 2.39
N GLY A 482 -2.03 6.64 3.16
CA GLY A 482 -1.62 7.85 3.87
C GLY A 482 -2.77 8.76 4.28
N ILE A 483 -2.41 9.93 4.80
CA ILE A 483 -3.32 11.01 5.11
C ILE A 483 -3.17 12.16 4.11
N TYR A 484 -4.25 12.89 3.88
CA TYR A 484 -4.33 14.00 2.93
C TYR A 484 -4.99 15.19 3.59
N TRP A 485 -4.48 16.39 3.35
CA TRP A 485 -5.07 17.61 3.90
C TRP A 485 -4.94 18.80 2.95
N THR A 486 -5.76 19.82 3.21
CA THR A 486 -5.69 21.13 2.57
C THR A 486 -5.10 22.16 3.52
N ASP A 487 -4.27 23.04 2.98
CA ASP A 487 -3.90 24.32 3.59
C ASP A 487 -4.66 25.43 2.86
N ASN A 488 -5.62 26.07 3.53
CA ASN A 488 -6.47 27.15 3.00
C ASN A 488 -5.71 28.48 2.84
N SER A 489 -4.42 28.53 3.15
CA SER A 489 -3.65 29.74 2.97
C SER A 489 -3.51 30.15 1.49
N VAL A 490 -3.15 31.41 1.24
CA VAL A 490 -2.96 31.93 -0.13
C VAL A 490 -1.84 31.19 -0.87
N ALA A 491 -0.78 30.82 -0.14
CA ALA A 491 0.36 30.04 -0.62
C ALA A 491 0.20 28.54 -0.31
N GLY A 492 -1.01 28.12 0.05
CA GLY A 492 -1.30 26.76 0.50
C GLY A 492 -1.40 25.77 -0.65
N GLY A 493 -2.15 24.71 -0.39
CA GLY A 493 -2.25 23.62 -1.35
C GLY A 493 -2.85 22.35 -0.79
N VAL A 494 -2.66 21.28 -1.54
CA VAL A 494 -3.05 19.93 -1.15
C VAL A 494 -1.79 19.16 -0.84
N TYR A 495 -1.79 18.50 0.31
CA TYR A 495 -0.64 17.79 0.84
C TYR A 495 -1.02 16.36 1.18
N ARG A 496 -0.01 15.49 1.23
CA ARG A 496 -0.16 14.18 1.84
C ARG A 496 1.04 13.79 2.68
N LEU A 497 0.83 12.79 3.52
CA LEU A 497 1.87 12.04 4.19
C LEU A 497 1.59 10.55 3.98
N ALA A 498 2.54 9.84 3.39
CA ALA A 498 2.49 8.38 3.28
C ALA A 498 2.56 7.76 4.68
N LYS A 499 1.82 6.66 4.88
CA LYS A 499 1.73 5.97 6.18
C LYS A 499 3.06 5.46 6.71
#